data_AF-A0A3D0WWT0-F1
#
_entry.id   AF-A0A3D0WWT0-F1
#
_cell.length_a   1.000
_cell.length_b   1.000
_cell.length_c   1.000
_cell.angle_alpha   90.00
_cell.angle_beta   90.00
_cell.angle_gamma   90.00
#
_symmetry.space_group_name_H-M   'P 1'
#
loop_
_entity.id
_entity.type
_entity.pdbx_description
1 polymer ?
#
loop_
_entity_poly.entity_id
_entity_poly.type
_entity_poly.pdbx_seq_one_letter_code
_entity_poly.pdbx_strand_id
1 'polypeptide(L)'
;MDNITTQAQERGKIPSLQPDNLLKNIEQIIELSENSELSDEFFDQAKPYINFVKDKLQLTDMAALFFAVFVDNNDTGYSSVKKLSNHFKCRKIHIMRYGDSFLELERRRLIRCKRSDNEIGYRIPAEVIYALHDGREIEPREISDLSQDDFFSRVNELFTERKESEIRYDHLVIEMNELVNANLHLNVCKIIKKHRYTDIEEILLLYICHALVNNDDDFVSFFEMQLIFEFKDLSAIKKSLKRGNNSLIEDLWIENIRSEGFSDVNHYQLTDKAKRELIGSNLLQRDAIEDGDNFIMHGTIVKKDLFFDTQVQNQIEQLTNLLIPENFAAVKRRLSSNGMRNGFSCLFYGPPGTGKTECVYQIARKTGRNILTVDYSEIKSKWVGESEKSIKRIFDIYRECVNSSETAPIFLFNEADALLGTRLETLRSVDKMENALQNIILQEMENLNG
;
A
#
# COMPACT_ATOMS: atom_id res chain seq x y z
N MET A 1 20.29 -19.60 48.97
CA MET A 1 21.08 -18.40 48.70
C MET A 1 21.84 -18.57 47.40
N ASP A 2 21.36 -18.16 46.24
CA ASP A 2 20.05 -17.96 45.63
C ASP A 2 20.47 -17.59 44.18
N ASN A 3 20.16 -18.42 43.18
CA ASN A 3 18.97 -18.37 42.34
C ASN A 3 18.91 -17.16 41.36
N ILE A 4 18.57 -17.50 40.09
CA ILE A 4 17.86 -16.67 39.09
C ILE A 4 18.80 -15.77 38.24
N THR A 5 18.90 -15.81 36.90
CA THR A 5 18.08 -16.39 35.81
C THR A 5 18.94 -16.44 34.54
N THR A 6 18.92 -17.55 33.79
CA THR A 6 19.18 -17.51 32.34
C THR A 6 18.37 -18.63 31.70
N GLN A 7 17.08 -18.38 31.50
CA GLN A 7 16.23 -19.15 30.59
C GLN A 7 15.91 -18.24 29.41
N ALA A 8 16.68 -18.36 28.33
CA ALA A 8 16.23 -17.93 27.03
C ALA A 8 15.25 -19.00 26.53
N GLN A 9 13.98 -18.61 26.38
CA GLN A 9 12.87 -19.48 26.01
C GLN A 9 13.11 -20.16 24.65
N GLU A 10 13.04 -21.48 24.66
CA GLU A 10 12.85 -22.33 23.48
C GLU A 10 11.58 -21.89 22.75
N ARG A 11 11.72 -21.28 21.56
CA ARG A 11 10.60 -21.08 20.64
C ARG A 11 10.28 -22.44 20.01
N GLY A 12 9.12 -23.00 20.35
CA GLY A 12 8.67 -24.32 19.93
C GLY A 12 8.50 -24.43 18.41
N LYS A 13 9.40 -25.15 17.77
CA LYS A 13 9.21 -25.67 16.41
C LYS A 13 8.20 -26.82 16.46
N ILE A 14 7.20 -26.80 15.58
CA ILE A 14 6.16 -27.85 15.47
C ILE A 14 6.71 -28.94 14.54
N PRO A 15 6.80 -30.22 14.93
CA PRO A 15 7.60 -31.24 14.23
C PRO A 15 7.12 -31.61 12.81
N SER A 16 8.09 -31.88 11.92
CA SER A 16 7.98 -32.20 10.48
C SER A 16 6.83 -33.14 10.12
N LEU A 17 5.91 -32.66 9.28
CA LEU A 17 4.71 -33.41 8.90
C LEU A 17 5.05 -34.48 7.84
N GLN A 18 4.62 -35.73 8.07
CA GLN A 18 4.50 -36.68 6.95
C GLN A 18 3.07 -36.54 6.42
N PRO A 19 2.86 -35.92 5.24
CA PRO A 19 1.54 -35.48 4.79
C PRO A 19 0.58 -36.65 4.65
N ASP A 20 1.03 -37.77 4.06
CA ASP A 20 0.24 -38.99 3.88
C ASP A 20 -0.26 -39.62 5.19
N ASN A 21 0.47 -39.44 6.29
CA ASN A 21 0.09 -40.02 7.58
C ASN A 21 -0.76 -39.04 8.40
N LEU A 22 -0.45 -37.74 8.39
CA LEU A 22 -1.28 -36.76 9.11
C LEU A 22 -2.68 -36.65 8.50
N LEU A 23 -2.79 -36.50 7.17
CA LEU A 23 -4.08 -36.35 6.51
C LEU A 23 -4.96 -37.59 6.69
N LYS A 24 -4.38 -38.80 6.65
CA LYS A 24 -5.10 -40.05 6.97
C LYS A 24 -5.65 -40.07 8.40
N ASN A 25 -4.86 -39.65 9.39
CA ASN A 25 -5.34 -39.60 10.76
C ASN A 25 -6.44 -38.54 10.93
N ILE A 26 -6.33 -37.40 10.25
CA ILE A 26 -7.38 -36.37 10.22
C ILE A 26 -8.67 -36.93 9.59
N GLU A 27 -8.58 -37.61 8.45
CA GLU A 27 -9.71 -38.26 7.76
C GLU A 27 -10.43 -39.26 8.68
N GLN A 28 -9.68 -40.14 9.37
CA GLN A 28 -10.28 -41.10 10.31
C GLN A 28 -10.99 -40.43 11.49
N ILE A 29 -10.46 -39.31 11.99
CA ILE A 29 -11.17 -38.53 13.03
C ILE A 29 -12.48 -37.98 12.47
N ILE A 30 -12.47 -37.42 11.26
CA ILE A 30 -13.65 -36.83 10.61
C ILE A 30 -14.73 -37.89 10.46
N GLU A 31 -14.41 -39.05 9.85
CA GLU A 31 -15.34 -40.17 9.64
C GLU A 31 -15.99 -40.65 10.95
N LEU A 32 -15.18 -40.86 11.99
CA LEU A 32 -15.69 -41.33 13.29
C LEU A 32 -16.50 -40.27 14.04
N SER A 33 -16.20 -39.00 13.82
CA SER A 33 -16.83 -37.89 14.54
C SER A 33 -18.22 -37.53 14.02
N GLU A 34 -18.55 -37.88 12.78
CA GLU A 34 -19.85 -37.60 12.19
C GLU A 34 -20.95 -38.33 12.96
N ASN A 35 -22.00 -37.60 13.38
CA ASN A 35 -23.12 -38.14 14.16
C ASN A 35 -22.72 -38.81 15.50
N SER A 36 -21.53 -38.55 16.01
CA SER A 36 -20.97 -39.22 17.20
C SER A 36 -21.58 -38.82 18.55
N GLU A 37 -22.29 -37.70 18.58
CA GLU A 37 -22.78 -37.01 19.79
C GLU A 37 -21.67 -36.67 20.80
N LEU A 38 -20.40 -36.76 20.39
CA LEU A 38 -19.23 -36.71 21.29
C LEU A 38 -19.33 -37.72 22.44
N SER A 39 -19.82 -38.92 22.13
CA SER A 39 -19.97 -40.03 23.08
C SER A 39 -18.63 -40.66 23.49
N ASP A 40 -18.62 -41.35 24.63
CA ASP A 40 -17.44 -42.09 25.11
C ASP A 40 -17.01 -43.17 24.10
N GLU A 41 -17.96 -43.84 23.45
CA GLU A 41 -17.69 -44.85 22.41
C GLU A 41 -16.93 -44.25 21.22
N PHE A 42 -17.32 -43.05 20.78
CA PHE A 42 -16.59 -42.32 19.76
C PHE A 42 -15.15 -42.03 20.20
N PHE A 43 -14.96 -41.52 21.42
CA PHE A 43 -13.63 -41.21 21.93
C PHE A 43 -12.75 -42.45 22.03
N ASP A 44 -13.29 -43.60 22.42
CA ASP A 44 -12.54 -44.86 22.48
C ASP A 44 -12.04 -45.30 21.10
N GLN A 45 -12.87 -45.16 20.07
CA GLN A 45 -12.52 -45.52 18.69
C GLN A 45 -11.56 -44.51 18.05
N ALA A 46 -11.78 -43.21 18.27
CA ALA A 46 -11.02 -42.14 17.66
C ALA A 46 -9.67 -41.88 18.35
N LYS A 47 -9.47 -42.38 19.59
CA LYS A 47 -8.30 -42.11 20.43
C LYS A 47 -6.95 -42.28 19.74
N PRO A 48 -6.68 -43.36 18.97
CA PRO A 48 -5.37 -43.54 18.34
C PRO A 48 -5.06 -42.41 17.35
N TYR A 49 -6.06 -42.01 16.56
CA TYR A 49 -5.93 -40.97 15.54
C TYR A 49 -5.84 -39.58 16.19
N ILE A 50 -6.66 -39.32 17.21
CA ILE A 50 -6.60 -38.08 18.01
C ILE A 50 -5.22 -37.93 18.64
N ASN A 51 -4.69 -38.98 19.27
CA ASN A 51 -3.35 -38.96 19.88
C ASN A 51 -2.26 -38.66 18.84
N PHE A 52 -2.36 -39.23 17.64
CA PHE A 52 -1.39 -38.95 16.58
C PHE A 52 -1.38 -37.47 16.20
N VAL A 53 -2.55 -36.89 15.91
CA VAL A 53 -2.68 -35.47 15.53
C VAL A 53 -2.26 -34.56 16.70
N LYS A 54 -2.69 -34.91 17.92
CA LYS A 54 -2.34 -34.24 19.17
C LYS A 54 -0.83 -34.15 19.35
N ASP A 55 -0.12 -35.28 19.28
CA ASP A 55 1.32 -35.32 19.52
C ASP A 55 2.07 -34.58 18.41
N LYS A 56 1.57 -34.69 17.17
CA LYS A 56 2.20 -34.06 16.00
C LYS A 56 2.09 -32.54 16.01
N LEU A 57 0.94 -32.00 16.39
CA LEU A 57 0.68 -30.57 16.45
C LEU A 57 0.85 -29.98 17.87
N GLN A 58 1.21 -30.84 18.83
CA GLN A 58 1.35 -30.55 20.26
C GLN A 58 0.09 -29.96 20.89
N LEU A 59 -1.08 -30.49 20.55
CA LEU A 59 -2.40 -29.99 20.98
C LEU A 59 -2.95 -30.71 22.22
N THR A 60 -4.06 -30.22 22.76
CA THR A 60 -4.95 -31.04 23.61
C THR A 60 -5.81 -31.98 22.75
N ASP A 61 -6.34 -33.06 23.35
CA ASP A 61 -7.16 -34.06 22.65
C ASP A 61 -8.34 -33.42 21.92
N MET A 62 -9.05 -32.51 22.60
CA MET A 62 -10.18 -31.78 22.03
C MET A 62 -9.74 -30.79 20.96
N ALA A 63 -8.61 -30.10 21.14
CA ALA A 63 -8.09 -29.20 20.09
C ALA A 63 -7.68 -29.98 18.83
N ALA A 64 -7.09 -31.17 18.97
CA ALA A 64 -6.76 -32.04 17.85
C ALA A 64 -8.03 -32.52 17.10
N LEU A 65 -9.07 -32.91 17.84
CA LEU A 65 -10.38 -33.25 17.26
C LEU A 65 -10.98 -32.09 16.47
N PHE A 66 -11.09 -30.90 17.08
CA PHE A 66 -11.69 -29.75 16.40
C PHE A 66 -10.86 -29.26 15.23
N PHE A 67 -9.53 -29.32 15.33
CA PHE A 67 -8.66 -29.02 14.20
C PHE A 67 -8.97 -29.91 13.00
N ALA A 68 -9.07 -31.23 13.19
CA ALA A 68 -9.43 -32.17 12.13
C ALA A 68 -10.78 -31.82 11.48
N VAL A 69 -11.80 -31.55 12.30
CA VAL A 69 -13.13 -31.17 11.80
C VAL A 69 -13.12 -29.80 11.08
N PHE A 70 -12.29 -28.85 11.50
CA PHE A 70 -12.15 -27.57 10.80
C PHE A 70 -11.42 -27.70 9.47
N VAL A 71 -10.47 -28.65 9.34
CA VAL A 71 -9.77 -28.95 8.07
C VAL A 71 -10.75 -29.40 6.99
N ASP A 72 -11.70 -30.27 7.34
CA ASP A 72 -12.74 -30.75 6.41
C ASP A 72 -13.74 -29.65 6.02
N ASN A 73 -14.13 -28.82 6.98
CA ASN A 73 -15.21 -27.86 6.80
C ASN A 73 -14.82 -26.55 6.08
N ASN A 74 -13.68 -26.50 5.37
CA ASN A 74 -13.14 -25.29 4.74
C ASN A 74 -13.93 -24.78 3.51
N ASP A 75 -14.83 -25.57 2.93
CA ASP A 75 -15.55 -25.21 1.69
C ASP A 75 -16.39 -23.92 1.76
N THR A 76 -16.82 -23.51 2.97
CA THR A 76 -17.76 -22.40 3.16
C THR A 76 -17.13 -21.15 3.77
N GLY A 77 -15.80 -21.05 3.78
CA GLY A 77 -15.05 -19.90 4.30
C GLY A 77 -15.01 -19.81 5.82
N TYR A 78 -16.10 -20.12 6.53
CA TYR A 78 -16.15 -20.27 7.99
C TYR A 78 -17.09 -21.41 8.41
N SER A 79 -16.67 -22.11 9.47
CA SER A 79 -17.40 -23.16 10.18
C SER A 79 -18.03 -22.58 11.42
N SER A 80 -19.35 -22.44 11.43
CA SER A 80 -20.03 -21.94 12.60
C SER A 80 -20.24 -23.01 13.66
N VAL A 81 -20.50 -22.59 14.90
CA VAL A 81 -20.88 -23.51 15.99
C VAL A 81 -22.13 -24.33 15.63
N LYS A 82 -23.01 -23.83 14.74
CA LYS A 82 -24.15 -24.58 14.21
C LYS A 82 -23.69 -25.72 13.29
N LYS A 83 -22.69 -25.47 12.43
CA LYS A 83 -22.13 -26.49 11.52
C LYS A 83 -21.51 -27.64 12.34
N LEU A 84 -20.72 -27.30 13.36
CA LEU A 84 -20.17 -28.29 14.31
C LEU A 84 -21.27 -29.06 15.04
N SER A 85 -22.27 -28.36 15.60
CA SER A 85 -23.42 -28.97 16.28
C SER A 85 -24.16 -29.97 15.40
N ASN A 86 -24.30 -29.68 14.10
CA ASN A 86 -24.90 -30.59 13.13
C ASN A 86 -23.99 -31.78 12.81
N HIS A 87 -22.69 -31.54 12.60
CA HIS A 87 -21.66 -32.55 12.34
C HIS A 87 -21.66 -33.63 13.42
N PHE A 88 -21.55 -33.22 14.68
CA PHE A 88 -21.54 -34.13 15.81
C PHE A 88 -22.94 -34.60 16.24
N LYS A 89 -24.03 -34.04 15.69
CA LYS A 89 -25.42 -34.23 16.18
C LYS A 89 -25.66 -33.89 17.66
N CYS A 90 -24.89 -32.98 18.24
CA CYS A 90 -25.07 -32.54 19.61
C CYS A 90 -25.69 -31.13 19.69
N ARG A 91 -26.03 -30.64 20.89
CA ARG A 91 -26.52 -29.26 21.09
C ARG A 91 -25.36 -28.25 20.97
N LYS A 92 -25.63 -27.03 20.47
CA LYS A 92 -24.63 -25.93 20.42
C LYS A 92 -23.92 -25.67 21.75
N ILE A 93 -24.66 -25.68 22.86
CA ILE A 93 -24.08 -25.45 24.20
C ILE A 93 -23.03 -26.50 24.57
N HIS A 94 -23.17 -27.72 24.05
CA HIS A 94 -22.21 -28.79 24.27
C HIS A 94 -20.87 -28.47 23.58
N ILE A 95 -20.91 -27.99 22.32
CA ILE A 95 -19.72 -27.51 21.60
C ILE A 95 -19.06 -26.32 22.31
N MET A 96 -19.87 -25.37 22.81
CA MET A 96 -19.35 -24.16 23.49
C MET A 96 -18.59 -24.45 24.79
N ARG A 97 -18.79 -25.62 25.42
CA ARG A 97 -18.02 -26.03 26.62
C ARG A 97 -16.54 -26.22 26.33
N TYR A 98 -16.17 -26.41 25.06
CA TYR A 98 -14.79 -26.61 24.64
C TYR A 98 -14.15 -25.32 24.11
N GLY A 99 -14.61 -24.16 24.58
CA GLY A 99 -14.06 -22.85 24.22
C GLY A 99 -12.54 -22.76 24.41
N ASP A 100 -12.00 -23.39 25.45
CA ASP A 100 -10.55 -23.42 25.70
C ASP A 100 -9.76 -24.11 24.58
N SER A 101 -10.32 -25.16 23.96
CA SER A 101 -9.71 -25.83 22.81
C SER A 101 -9.73 -24.95 21.56
N PHE A 102 -10.80 -24.17 21.34
CA PHE A 102 -10.82 -23.19 20.25
C PHE A 102 -9.81 -22.07 20.47
N LEU A 103 -9.71 -21.58 21.72
CA LEU A 103 -8.71 -20.57 22.10
C LEU A 103 -7.28 -21.10 21.95
N GLU A 104 -7.03 -22.38 22.24
CA GLU A 104 -5.73 -23.02 21.98
C GLU A 104 -5.37 -23.00 20.49
N LEU A 105 -6.30 -23.43 19.63
CA LEU A 105 -6.10 -23.43 18.18
C LEU A 105 -5.89 -22.01 17.62
N GLU A 106 -6.62 -21.03 18.13
CA GLU A 106 -6.48 -19.61 17.78
C GLU A 106 -5.12 -19.06 18.20
N ARG A 107 -4.68 -19.31 19.45
CA ARG A 107 -3.36 -18.90 19.96
C ARG A 107 -2.21 -19.52 19.17
N ARG A 108 -2.39 -20.77 18.72
CA ARG A 108 -1.45 -21.47 17.83
C ARG A 108 -1.60 -21.06 16.36
N ARG A 109 -2.52 -20.14 16.06
CA ARG A 109 -2.85 -19.65 14.71
C ARG A 109 -3.24 -20.75 13.73
N LEU A 110 -3.67 -21.91 14.22
CA LEU A 110 -4.15 -23.03 13.40
C LEU A 110 -5.56 -22.77 12.85
N ILE A 111 -6.32 -21.90 13.51
CA ILE A 111 -7.62 -21.39 13.05
C ILE A 111 -7.66 -19.86 13.14
N ARG A 112 -8.61 -19.26 12.43
CA ARG A 112 -9.07 -17.87 12.63
C ARG A 112 -10.50 -17.89 13.13
N CYS A 113 -10.86 -16.94 14.00
CA CYS A 113 -12.16 -16.87 14.64
C CYS A 113 -12.85 -15.55 14.29
N LYS A 114 -13.81 -15.60 13.36
CA LYS A 114 -14.68 -14.47 13.03
C LYS A 114 -15.74 -14.29 14.10
N ARG A 115 -15.67 -13.16 14.81
CA ARG A 115 -16.62 -12.78 15.86
C ARG A 115 -17.54 -11.71 15.30
N SER A 116 -18.70 -12.12 14.80
CA SER A 116 -19.76 -11.20 14.38
C SER A 116 -20.86 -11.13 15.45
N ASP A 117 -21.66 -10.06 15.43
CA ASP A 117 -22.77 -9.86 16.38
C ASP A 117 -23.79 -11.01 16.39
N ASN A 118 -23.91 -11.75 15.28
CA ASN A 118 -24.92 -12.78 15.09
C ASN A 118 -24.38 -14.22 15.15
N GLU A 119 -23.10 -14.44 14.85
CA GLU A 119 -22.51 -15.78 14.79
C GLU A 119 -20.99 -15.75 14.97
N ILE A 120 -20.46 -16.78 15.64
CA ILE A 120 -19.03 -17.08 15.71
C ILE A 120 -18.72 -18.14 14.65
N GLY A 121 -17.76 -17.84 13.78
CA GLY A 121 -17.27 -18.73 12.74
C GLY A 121 -15.78 -18.98 12.84
N TYR A 122 -15.33 -20.18 12.47
CA TYR A 122 -13.92 -20.56 12.50
C TYR A 122 -13.44 -21.04 11.13
N ARG A 123 -12.22 -20.69 10.72
CA ARG A 123 -11.65 -21.16 9.45
C ARG A 123 -10.20 -21.56 9.59
N ILE A 124 -9.71 -22.41 8.69
CA ILE A 124 -8.28 -22.69 8.61
C ILE A 124 -7.61 -21.59 7.76
N PRO A 125 -6.49 -21.00 8.21
CA PRO A 125 -5.69 -20.08 7.40
C PRO A 125 -5.11 -20.78 6.17
N ALA A 126 -4.92 -20.05 5.07
CA ALA A 126 -4.40 -20.63 3.83
C ALA A 126 -3.00 -21.22 4.03
N GLU A 127 -2.14 -20.59 4.84
CA GLU A 127 -0.81 -21.07 5.18
C GLU A 127 -0.83 -22.45 5.86
N VAL A 128 -1.85 -22.72 6.69
CA VAL A 128 -2.02 -24.01 7.35
C VAL A 128 -2.46 -25.06 6.34
N ILE A 129 -3.37 -24.71 5.41
CA ILE A 129 -3.80 -25.61 4.33
C ILE A 129 -2.61 -26.02 3.46
N TYR A 130 -1.78 -25.05 3.03
CA TYR A 130 -0.60 -25.33 2.23
C TYR A 130 0.44 -26.17 2.99
N ALA A 131 0.66 -25.89 4.27
CA ALA A 131 1.56 -26.69 5.10
C ALA A 131 1.08 -28.15 5.24
N LEU A 132 -0.24 -28.36 5.44
CA LEU A 132 -0.84 -29.69 5.48
C LEU A 132 -0.68 -30.44 4.15
N HIS A 133 -0.96 -29.75 3.03
CA HIS A 133 -0.83 -30.31 1.68
C HIS A 133 0.62 -30.72 1.37
N ASP A 134 1.58 -29.85 1.67
CA ASP A 134 2.99 -30.08 1.33
C ASP A 134 3.73 -30.94 2.37
N GLY A 135 3.10 -31.26 3.50
CA GLY A 135 3.76 -31.94 4.62
C GLY A 135 4.85 -31.09 5.27
N ARG A 136 4.73 -29.77 5.23
CA ARG A 136 5.69 -28.85 5.86
C ARG A 136 5.30 -28.59 7.31
N GLU A 137 6.27 -28.27 8.16
CA GLU A 137 5.98 -27.76 9.50
C GLU A 137 5.13 -26.48 9.38
N ILE A 138 4.11 -26.35 10.22
CA ILE A 138 3.39 -25.08 10.36
C ILE A 138 4.29 -24.17 11.17
N GLU A 139 5.11 -23.38 10.48
CA GLU A 139 6.05 -22.49 11.15
C GLU A 139 5.31 -21.31 11.81
N PRO A 140 5.66 -20.95 13.06
CA PRO A 140 5.20 -19.71 13.65
C PRO A 140 5.63 -18.56 12.74
N ARG A 141 4.70 -17.67 12.41
CA ARG A 141 5.03 -16.55 11.54
C ARG A 141 6.20 -15.75 12.15
N GLU A 142 7.24 -15.49 11.37
CA GLU A 142 8.35 -14.64 11.81
C GLU A 142 7.83 -13.24 12.11
N ILE A 143 8.28 -12.65 13.23
CA ILE A 143 7.85 -11.32 13.70
C ILE A 143 9.02 -10.37 13.90
N SER A 144 10.27 -10.84 13.82
CA SER A 144 11.47 -10.06 14.12
C SER A 144 12.43 -10.06 12.94
N ASP A 145 13.29 -9.05 12.87
CA ASP A 145 14.32 -8.89 11.84
C ASP A 145 13.76 -8.87 10.39
N LEU A 146 12.50 -8.44 10.24
CA LEU A 146 11.81 -8.40 8.96
C LEU A 146 12.40 -7.32 8.04
N SER A 147 12.37 -7.57 6.73
CA SER A 147 12.56 -6.50 5.76
C SER A 147 11.41 -5.48 5.86
N GLN A 148 11.57 -4.30 5.25
CA GLN A 148 10.50 -3.31 5.26
C GLN A 148 9.23 -3.83 4.55
N ASP A 149 9.40 -4.53 3.42
CA ASP A 149 8.29 -5.08 2.65
C ASP A 149 7.57 -6.19 3.43
N ASP A 150 8.33 -7.09 4.08
CA ASP A 150 7.76 -8.15 4.91
C ASP A 150 7.04 -7.58 6.14
N PHE A 151 7.58 -6.52 6.73
CA PHE A 151 6.95 -5.82 7.84
C PHE A 151 5.60 -5.23 7.42
N PHE A 152 5.55 -4.46 6.31
CA PHE A 152 4.31 -3.86 5.84
C PHE A 152 3.31 -4.89 5.31
N SER A 153 3.79 -6.00 4.75
CA SER A 153 2.95 -7.16 4.41
C SER A 153 2.29 -7.72 5.67
N ARG A 154 3.05 -7.87 6.77
CA ARG A 154 2.49 -8.35 8.05
C ARG A 154 1.50 -7.37 8.66
N VAL A 155 1.77 -6.07 8.57
CA VAL A 155 0.82 -5.02 8.98
C VAL A 155 -0.48 -5.12 8.19
N ASN A 156 -0.41 -5.33 6.86
CA ASN A 156 -1.58 -5.51 6.00
C ASN A 156 -2.38 -6.77 6.36
N GLU A 157 -1.71 -7.89 6.68
CA GLU A 157 -2.39 -9.10 7.15
C GLU A 157 -3.23 -8.84 8.41
N LEU A 158 -2.66 -8.15 9.40
CA LEU A 158 -3.37 -7.82 10.64
C LEU A 158 -4.57 -6.89 10.41
N PHE A 159 -4.44 -5.89 9.53
CA PHE A 159 -5.56 -5.05 9.14
C PHE A 159 -6.62 -5.81 8.35
N THR A 160 -6.23 -6.75 7.50
CA THR A 160 -7.14 -7.64 6.78
C THR A 160 -7.94 -8.50 7.75
N GLU A 161 -7.25 -9.16 8.69
CA GLU A 161 -7.88 -9.94 9.77
C GLU A 161 -8.85 -9.06 10.58
N ARG A 162 -8.51 -7.79 10.82
CA ARG A 162 -9.40 -6.84 11.51
C ARG A 162 -10.64 -6.48 10.70
N LYS A 163 -10.48 -6.19 9.40
CA LYS A 163 -11.59 -5.89 8.46
C LYS A 163 -12.57 -7.06 8.36
N GLU A 164 -12.05 -8.29 8.42
CA GLU A 164 -12.86 -9.52 8.40
C GLU A 164 -13.46 -9.91 9.75
N SER A 165 -13.21 -9.14 10.81
CA SER A 165 -13.62 -9.41 12.19
C SER A 165 -13.03 -10.71 12.77
N GLU A 166 -11.86 -11.13 12.27
CA GLU A 166 -11.10 -12.29 12.76
C GLU A 166 -10.26 -11.98 14.00
N ILE A 167 -9.86 -10.72 14.17
CA ILE A 167 -9.12 -10.23 15.33
C ILE A 167 -9.89 -9.08 15.99
N ARG A 168 -9.92 -9.09 17.33
CA ARG A 168 -10.48 -7.99 18.12
C ARG A 168 -9.51 -6.81 18.13
N TYR A 169 -10.03 -5.59 18.28
CA TYR A 169 -9.19 -4.37 18.27
C TYR A 169 -8.12 -4.36 19.38
N ASP A 170 -8.44 -4.83 20.59
CA ASP A 170 -7.46 -4.94 21.68
C ASP A 170 -6.32 -5.91 21.35
N HIS A 171 -6.61 -7.02 20.67
CA HIS A 171 -5.60 -7.97 20.23
C HIS A 171 -4.78 -7.43 19.05
N LEU A 172 -5.42 -6.73 18.11
CA LEU A 172 -4.71 -6.03 17.03
C LEU A 172 -3.65 -5.08 17.59
N VAL A 173 -3.99 -4.29 18.62
CA VAL A 173 -3.05 -3.39 19.29
C VAL A 173 -1.87 -4.15 19.89
N ILE A 174 -2.13 -5.25 20.61
CA ILE A 174 -1.08 -6.09 21.21
C ILE A 174 -0.14 -6.63 20.12
N GLU A 175 -0.68 -7.27 19.09
CA GLU A 175 0.12 -7.88 18.03
C GLU A 175 0.91 -6.85 17.22
N MET A 176 0.30 -5.69 16.94
CA MET A 176 0.99 -4.60 16.24
C MET A 176 2.14 -4.04 17.09
N ASN A 177 1.94 -3.90 18.40
CA ASN A 177 2.96 -3.41 19.32
C ASN A 177 4.14 -4.41 19.41
N GLU A 178 3.86 -5.71 19.51
CA GLU A 178 4.87 -6.77 19.47
C GLU A 178 5.66 -6.74 18.15
N LEU A 179 4.96 -6.60 17.01
CA LEU A 179 5.58 -6.51 15.69
C LEU A 179 6.49 -5.27 15.59
N VAL A 180 6.05 -4.11 16.05
CA VAL A 180 6.87 -2.88 16.03
C VAL A 180 8.11 -3.03 16.92
N ASN A 181 7.94 -3.57 18.14
CA ASN A 181 9.06 -3.75 19.08
C ASN A 181 10.09 -4.78 18.60
N ALA A 182 9.66 -5.76 17.81
CA ALA A 182 10.53 -6.77 17.24
C ALA A 182 11.31 -6.29 16.00
N ASN A 183 10.96 -5.12 15.44
CA ASN A 183 11.55 -4.59 14.20
C ASN A 183 12.08 -3.14 14.35
N LEU A 184 12.70 -2.82 15.49
CA LEU A 184 13.26 -1.50 15.79
C LEU A 184 14.45 -1.09 14.90
N HIS A 185 14.91 -1.94 13.98
CA HIS A 185 15.87 -1.54 12.94
C HIS A 185 15.21 -0.71 11.83
N LEU A 186 13.91 -0.87 11.59
CA LEU A 186 13.13 -0.12 10.60
C LEU A 186 12.82 1.30 11.08
N ASN A 187 12.86 2.29 10.17
CA ASN A 187 12.69 3.70 10.53
C ASN A 187 11.29 4.01 11.09
N VAL A 188 10.23 3.49 10.47
CA VAL A 188 8.85 3.60 10.97
C VAL A 188 8.73 3.14 12.43
N CYS A 189 9.34 2.00 12.77
CA CYS A 189 9.30 1.43 14.12
C CYS A 189 10.09 2.28 15.12
N LYS A 190 11.28 2.76 14.74
CA LYS A 190 12.08 3.69 15.56
C LYS A 190 11.33 4.97 15.86
N ILE A 191 10.67 5.55 14.86
CA ILE A 191 9.92 6.80 15.01
C ILE A 191 8.71 6.58 15.91
N ILE A 192 7.91 5.53 15.68
CA ILE A 192 6.77 5.18 16.53
C ILE A 192 7.20 5.08 17.99
N LYS A 193 8.30 4.37 18.29
CA LYS A 193 8.75 4.16 19.68
C LYS A 193 9.53 5.32 20.28
N LYS A 194 10.07 6.22 19.46
CA LYS A 194 10.69 7.47 19.93
C LYS A 194 9.64 8.45 20.43
N HIS A 195 8.48 8.48 19.78
CA HIS A 195 7.36 9.33 20.15
C HIS A 195 6.49 8.64 21.21
N ARG A 196 5.75 9.42 22.01
CA ARG A 196 4.83 8.90 23.04
C ARG A 196 3.40 8.90 22.49
N TYR A 197 3.20 8.23 21.36
CA TYR A 197 1.88 8.10 20.78
C TYR A 197 0.98 7.20 21.61
N THR A 198 -0.32 7.49 21.57
CA THR A 198 -1.33 6.56 22.05
C THR A 198 -1.42 5.35 21.11
N ASP A 199 -1.93 4.22 21.60
CA ASP A 199 -2.15 3.02 20.76
C ASP A 199 -2.98 3.37 19.51
N ILE A 200 -3.97 4.25 19.64
CA ILE A 200 -4.80 4.73 18.54
C ILE A 200 -3.97 5.45 17.46
N GLU A 201 -3.05 6.32 17.87
CA GLU A 201 -2.16 7.04 16.95
C GLU A 201 -1.12 6.12 16.31
N GLU A 202 -0.56 5.16 17.05
CA GLU A 202 0.35 4.15 16.49
C GLU A 202 -0.36 3.33 15.40
N ILE A 203 -1.57 2.82 15.68
CA ILE A 203 -2.37 2.07 14.72
C ILE A 203 -2.78 2.93 13.53
N LEU A 204 -3.14 4.20 13.75
CA LEU A 204 -3.53 5.12 12.67
C LEU A 204 -2.36 5.41 11.73
N LEU A 205 -1.16 5.68 12.28
CA LEU A 205 0.03 5.93 11.48
C LEU A 205 0.40 4.70 10.66
N LEU A 206 0.41 3.51 11.29
CA LEU A 206 0.68 2.25 10.59
C LEU A 206 -0.37 1.94 9.52
N TYR A 207 -1.64 2.27 9.77
CA TYR A 207 -2.71 2.11 8.78
C TYR A 207 -2.48 2.97 7.56
N ILE A 208 -2.15 4.26 7.73
CA ILE A 208 -1.90 5.14 6.58
C ILE A 208 -0.61 4.73 5.85
N CYS A 209 0.44 4.30 6.58
CA CYS A 209 1.65 3.79 5.96
C CYS A 209 1.40 2.50 5.15
N HIS A 210 0.61 1.55 5.67
CA HIS A 210 0.32 0.32 4.93
C HIS A 210 -0.51 0.59 3.67
N ALA A 211 -1.42 1.58 3.71
CA ALA A 211 -2.26 1.93 2.57
C ALA A 211 -1.39 2.39 1.41
N LEU A 212 -0.40 3.26 1.68
CA LEU A 212 0.57 3.68 0.68
C LEU A 212 1.47 2.52 0.23
N VAL A 213 2.04 1.73 1.15
CA VAL A 213 3.07 0.73 0.78
C VAL A 213 2.49 -0.51 0.09
N ASN A 214 1.31 -0.98 0.50
CA ASN A 214 0.74 -2.25 0.00
C ASN A 214 -0.34 -2.05 -1.07
N ASN A 215 -1.05 -0.92 -1.05
CA ASN A 215 -2.18 -0.69 -1.96
C ASN A 215 -1.92 0.47 -2.93
N ASP A 216 -0.77 1.16 -2.81
CA ASP A 216 -0.47 2.40 -3.52
C ASP A 216 -1.56 3.49 -3.31
N ASP A 217 -2.26 3.41 -2.17
CA ASP A 217 -3.30 4.36 -1.77
C ASP A 217 -2.65 5.56 -1.07
N ASP A 218 -2.56 6.69 -1.77
CA ASP A 218 -1.90 7.88 -1.25
C ASP A 218 -2.72 8.63 -0.19
N PHE A 219 -3.97 8.20 0.03
CA PHE A 219 -4.84 8.77 1.06
C PHE A 219 -5.76 7.73 1.69
N VAL A 220 -6.21 8.06 2.90
CA VAL A 220 -7.16 7.28 3.67
C VAL A 220 -8.35 8.15 4.08
N SER A 221 -9.55 7.62 3.84
CA SER A 221 -10.82 8.23 4.24
C SER A 221 -11.27 7.81 5.65
N PHE A 222 -12.12 8.62 6.28
CA PHE A 222 -12.81 8.20 7.52
C PHE A 222 -13.71 6.96 7.36
N PHE A 223 -14.17 6.64 6.15
CA PHE A 223 -14.97 5.45 5.93
C PHE A 223 -14.11 4.19 6.10
N GLU A 224 -12.90 4.21 5.57
CA GLU A 224 -11.95 3.10 5.70
C GLU A 224 -11.45 2.93 7.13
N MET A 225 -11.23 4.04 7.86
CA MET A 225 -10.90 3.99 9.28
C MET A 225 -12.01 3.30 10.11
N GLN A 226 -13.28 3.37 9.70
CA GLN A 226 -14.39 2.71 10.41
C GLN A 226 -14.32 1.19 10.38
N LEU A 227 -13.60 0.62 9.40
CA LEU A 227 -13.41 -0.82 9.30
C LEU A 227 -12.39 -1.35 10.32
N ILE A 228 -11.54 -0.46 10.85
CA ILE A 228 -10.43 -0.82 11.74
C ILE A 228 -10.70 -0.45 13.19
N PHE A 229 -11.08 0.81 13.45
CA PHE A 229 -11.19 1.35 14.80
C PHE A 229 -12.56 1.05 15.44
N GLU A 230 -12.61 0.98 16.78
CA GLU A 230 -13.90 0.90 17.48
C GLU A 230 -14.65 2.24 17.40
N PHE A 231 -15.99 2.20 17.44
CA PHE A 231 -16.84 3.38 17.31
C PHE A 231 -16.52 4.49 18.32
N LYS A 232 -16.19 4.10 19.56
CA LYS A 232 -15.82 5.05 20.63
C LYS A 232 -14.54 5.82 20.29
N ASP A 233 -13.57 5.16 19.66
CA ASP A 233 -12.26 5.72 19.31
C ASP A 233 -12.34 6.57 18.05
N LEU A 234 -13.15 6.16 17.07
CA LEU A 234 -13.44 6.94 15.85
C LEU A 234 -13.92 8.36 16.14
N SER A 235 -14.77 8.55 17.14
CA SER A 235 -15.24 9.88 17.54
C SER A 235 -14.10 10.76 18.05
N ALA A 236 -13.16 10.18 18.81
CA ALA A 236 -11.99 10.88 19.34
C ALA A 236 -10.99 11.21 18.23
N ILE A 237 -10.66 10.22 17.37
CA ILE A 237 -9.80 10.40 16.19
C ILE A 237 -10.37 11.49 15.29
N LYS A 238 -11.67 11.41 14.95
CA LYS A 238 -12.32 12.41 14.10
C LYS A 238 -12.23 13.80 14.71
N LYS A 239 -12.49 13.96 16.00
CA LYS A 239 -12.40 15.28 16.64
C LYS A 239 -10.98 15.82 16.65
N SER A 240 -9.97 14.98 16.93
CA SER A 240 -8.58 15.44 17.00
C SER A 240 -8.01 15.80 15.63
N LEU A 241 -8.23 14.95 14.63
CA LEU A 241 -7.79 15.20 13.26
C LEU A 241 -8.46 16.43 12.64
N LYS A 242 -9.76 16.65 12.90
CA LYS A 242 -10.48 17.84 12.38
C LYS A 242 -10.04 19.14 13.03
N ARG A 243 -9.63 19.09 14.31
CA ARG A 243 -9.15 20.26 15.05
C ARG A 243 -7.67 20.55 14.82
N GLY A 244 -6.94 19.61 14.20
CA GLY A 244 -5.51 19.72 13.95
C GLY A 244 -4.64 19.58 15.20
N ASN A 245 -5.20 19.08 16.31
CA ASN A 245 -4.49 18.88 17.59
C ASN A 245 -4.17 17.39 17.84
N ASN A 246 -4.04 16.62 16.75
CA ASN A 246 -3.59 15.24 16.79
C ASN A 246 -2.06 15.22 16.72
N SER A 247 -1.41 14.40 17.54
CA SER A 247 0.07 14.39 17.65
C SER A 247 0.73 14.06 16.30
N LEU A 248 0.09 13.22 15.46
CA LEU A 248 0.61 12.87 14.13
C LEU A 248 0.56 14.06 13.15
N ILE A 249 -0.39 14.99 13.32
CA ILE A 249 -0.44 16.23 12.54
C ILE A 249 0.61 17.21 13.07
N GLU A 250 0.71 17.36 14.39
CA GLU A 250 1.69 18.25 15.04
C GLU A 250 3.13 17.85 14.71
N ASP A 251 3.42 16.55 14.67
CA ASP A 251 4.73 16.01 14.28
C ASP A 251 4.97 15.98 12.76
N LEU A 252 3.99 16.45 11.96
CA LEU A 252 4.00 16.50 10.50
C LEU A 252 4.16 15.11 9.85
N TRP A 253 3.56 14.07 10.43
CA TRP A 253 3.52 12.75 9.79
C TRP A 253 2.34 12.60 8.84
N ILE A 254 1.19 13.16 9.22
CA ILE A 254 -0.01 13.12 8.40
C ILE A 254 -0.55 14.53 8.18
N GLU A 255 -1.23 14.70 7.06
CA GLU A 255 -1.93 15.94 6.74
C GLU A 255 -3.28 15.67 6.11
N ASN A 256 -4.15 16.68 6.18
CA ASN A 256 -5.45 16.64 5.53
C ASN A 256 -5.32 17.05 4.07
N ILE A 257 -6.01 16.34 3.16
CA ILE A 257 -6.03 16.73 1.75
C ILE A 257 -6.71 18.09 1.61
N ARG A 258 -5.96 19.07 1.11
CA ARG A 258 -6.50 20.41 0.88
C ARG A 258 -7.06 20.51 -0.53
N SER A 259 -8.37 20.69 -0.65
CA SER A 259 -9.06 20.98 -1.90
C SER A 259 -9.42 22.47 -1.93
N GLU A 260 -8.63 23.30 -2.63
CA GLU A 260 -8.98 24.70 -2.94
C GLU A 260 -9.50 25.52 -1.75
N GLY A 261 -8.71 25.63 -0.68
CA GLY A 261 -9.09 26.44 0.49
C GLY A 261 -10.19 25.85 1.37
N PHE A 262 -10.78 24.71 0.98
CA PHE A 262 -11.58 23.85 1.85
C PHE A 262 -10.77 22.59 2.15
N SER A 263 -10.44 22.38 3.42
CA SER A 263 -9.94 21.09 3.90
C SER A 263 -10.96 20.02 3.52
N ASP A 264 -10.58 19.01 2.74
CA ASP A 264 -11.40 17.80 2.65
C ASP A 264 -11.26 17.10 4.00
N VAL A 265 -12.14 17.50 4.91
CA VAL A 265 -12.03 17.18 6.33
C VAL A 265 -12.16 15.69 6.62
N ASN A 266 -12.26 14.82 5.61
CA ASN A 266 -12.44 13.39 5.78
C ASN A 266 -11.34 12.53 5.15
N HIS A 267 -10.37 13.11 4.45
CA HIS A 267 -9.26 12.38 3.85
C HIS A 267 -7.92 12.85 4.40
N TYR A 268 -7.03 11.90 4.68
CA TYR A 268 -5.71 12.14 5.26
C TYR A 268 -4.65 11.36 4.51
N GLN A 269 -3.48 11.96 4.34
CA GLN A 269 -2.33 11.37 3.65
C GLN A 269 -1.07 11.51 4.50
N LEU A 270 -0.03 10.74 4.16
CA LEU A 270 1.31 11.00 4.68
C LEU A 270 1.85 12.31 4.09
N THR A 271 2.53 13.11 4.91
CA THR A 271 3.31 14.24 4.38
C THR A 271 4.52 13.73 3.60
N ASP A 272 5.12 14.58 2.75
CA ASP A 272 6.38 14.21 2.08
C ASP A 272 7.51 13.90 3.08
N LYS A 273 7.49 14.55 4.25
CA LYS A 273 8.40 14.25 5.35
C LYS A 273 8.19 12.81 5.83
N ALA A 274 6.94 12.41 6.09
CA ALA A 274 6.61 11.05 6.49
C ALA A 274 7.02 10.02 5.43
N LYS A 275 6.69 10.26 4.15
CA LYS A 275 7.06 9.35 3.06
C LYS A 275 8.58 9.10 3.02
N ARG A 276 9.38 10.16 3.15
CA ARG A 276 10.85 10.06 3.20
C ARG A 276 11.41 9.41 4.47
N GLU A 277 10.89 9.77 5.64
CA GLU A 277 11.47 9.38 6.93
C GLU A 277 10.94 8.04 7.47
N LEU A 278 9.66 7.70 7.22
CA LEU A 278 9.04 6.46 7.71
C LEU A 278 9.26 5.30 6.74
N ILE A 279 9.13 5.53 5.43
CA ILE A 279 9.14 4.50 4.38
C ILE A 279 10.46 4.52 3.59
N GLY A 280 10.98 5.70 3.23
CA GLY A 280 12.23 5.81 2.49
C GLY A 280 12.05 5.89 0.97
N SER A 281 13.07 6.41 0.29
CA SER A 281 13.03 6.91 -1.10
C SER A 281 12.86 5.86 -2.20
N ASN A 282 12.97 4.56 -1.90
CA ASN A 282 12.97 3.51 -2.92
C ASN A 282 11.56 3.11 -3.39
N LEU A 283 10.52 3.34 -2.58
CA LEU A 283 9.12 3.10 -2.97
C LEU A 283 8.52 4.26 -3.78
N LEU A 284 8.98 5.51 -3.54
CA LEU A 284 8.58 6.70 -4.31
C LEU A 284 9.09 6.68 -5.77
N GLN A 285 9.93 5.72 -6.15
CA GLN A 285 10.30 5.49 -7.56
C GLN A 285 9.24 4.70 -8.34
N ARG A 286 8.29 4.03 -7.66
CA ARG A 286 7.15 3.38 -8.34
C ARG A 286 6.14 4.40 -8.88
N ASP A 287 6.02 5.56 -8.23
CA ASP A 287 5.12 6.65 -8.65
C ASP A 287 5.48 7.31 -9.99
N ALA A 288 6.67 7.05 -10.55
CA ALA A 288 7.01 7.51 -11.91
C ALA A 288 6.56 6.53 -13.01
N ILE A 289 6.03 5.35 -12.66
CA ILE A 289 5.78 4.26 -13.62
C ILE A 289 4.29 3.98 -13.84
N GLU A 290 3.38 4.49 -12.98
CA GLU A 290 1.93 4.35 -13.22
C GLU A 290 1.28 5.51 -14.01
N ASP A 291 2.02 6.57 -14.34
CA ASP A 291 1.70 7.50 -15.44
C ASP A 291 2.40 7.05 -16.75
N GLY A 292 2.32 5.75 -17.06
CA GLY A 292 3.07 5.12 -18.15
C GLY A 292 2.88 5.74 -19.55
N ASP A 293 1.80 6.51 -19.76
CA ASP A 293 1.57 7.22 -21.02
C ASP A 293 2.27 8.59 -21.09
N ASN A 294 2.55 9.23 -19.95
CA ASN A 294 3.06 10.61 -19.92
C ASN A 294 4.57 10.73 -19.67
N PHE A 295 5.29 9.66 -19.32
CA PHE A 295 6.74 9.70 -19.11
C PHE A 295 7.51 8.81 -20.08
N ILE A 296 8.26 9.42 -20.99
CA ILE A 296 9.01 8.74 -22.06
C ILE A 296 10.50 8.72 -21.71
N MET A 297 11.04 7.52 -21.53
CA MET A 297 12.47 7.31 -21.30
C MET A 297 13.27 7.55 -22.59
N HIS A 298 14.35 8.33 -22.52
CA HIS A 298 15.14 8.66 -23.72
C HIS A 298 15.72 7.42 -24.44
N GLY A 299 15.96 6.34 -23.68
CA GLY A 299 16.49 5.07 -24.18
C GLY A 299 15.48 4.22 -24.96
N THR A 300 14.17 4.45 -24.77
CA THR A 300 13.11 3.72 -25.49
C THR A 300 12.78 4.36 -26.84
N ILE A 301 13.26 5.58 -27.09
CA ILE A 301 13.01 6.32 -28.34
C ILE A 301 13.77 5.68 -29.50
N VAL A 302 13.02 5.21 -30.50
CA VAL A 302 13.58 4.66 -31.74
C VAL A 302 14.22 5.79 -32.56
N LYS A 303 15.46 5.58 -33.02
CA LYS A 303 16.16 6.55 -33.87
C LYS A 303 15.38 6.74 -35.17
N LYS A 304 15.08 8.00 -35.51
CA LYS A 304 14.56 8.39 -36.82
C LYS A 304 15.39 9.52 -37.40
N ASP A 305 15.64 9.45 -38.70
CA ASP A 305 16.33 10.52 -39.43
C ASP A 305 15.29 11.54 -39.91
N LEU A 306 15.45 12.78 -39.48
CA LEU A 306 14.59 13.91 -39.84
C LEU A 306 15.33 14.82 -40.82
N PHE A 307 14.64 15.31 -41.84
CA PHE A 307 15.20 16.16 -42.88
C PHE A 307 14.55 17.53 -42.83
N PHE A 308 15.38 18.55 -42.62
CA PHE A 308 14.96 19.95 -42.54
C PHE A 308 15.73 20.79 -43.56
N ASP A 309 15.22 21.98 -43.88
CA ASP A 309 16.00 22.96 -44.61
C ASP A 309 17.23 23.40 -43.79
N THR A 310 18.21 24.00 -44.46
CA THR A 310 19.48 24.40 -43.84
C THR A 310 19.30 25.33 -42.64
N GLN A 311 18.30 26.21 -42.66
CA GLN A 311 18.08 27.17 -41.58
C GLN A 311 17.52 26.48 -40.33
N VAL A 312 16.49 25.65 -40.50
CA VAL A 312 15.86 24.89 -39.41
C VAL A 312 16.82 23.84 -38.85
N GLN A 313 17.58 23.16 -39.72
CA GLN A 313 18.62 22.21 -39.31
C GLN A 313 19.65 22.88 -38.38
N ASN A 314 20.14 24.07 -38.74
CA ASN A 314 21.07 24.83 -37.91
C ASN A 314 20.47 25.20 -36.53
N GLN A 315 19.19 25.57 -36.49
CA GLN A 315 18.50 25.89 -35.23
C GLN A 315 18.37 24.66 -34.33
N ILE A 316 18.01 23.51 -34.89
CA ILE A 316 17.89 22.25 -34.16
C ILE A 316 19.24 21.78 -33.64
N GLU A 317 20.30 21.90 -34.43
CA GLU A 317 21.66 21.57 -34.01
C GLU A 317 22.14 22.49 -32.89
N GLN A 318 21.88 23.79 -32.99
CA GLN A 318 22.17 24.74 -31.91
C GLN A 318 21.45 24.36 -30.61
N LEU A 319 20.15 24.08 -30.66
CA LEU A 319 19.37 23.65 -29.49
C LEU A 319 19.90 22.33 -28.91
N THR A 320 20.16 21.34 -29.76
CA THR A 320 20.70 20.05 -29.33
C THR A 320 22.04 20.23 -28.63
N ASN A 321 22.94 21.05 -29.20
CA ASN A 321 24.24 21.35 -28.60
C ASN A 321 24.15 22.06 -27.26
N LEU A 322 23.19 22.99 -27.10
CA LEU A 322 22.94 23.68 -25.83
C LEU A 322 22.44 22.72 -24.75
N LEU A 323 21.67 21.71 -25.14
CA LEU A 323 21.12 20.71 -24.25
C LEU A 323 22.11 19.58 -23.92
N ILE A 324 23.26 19.44 -24.56
CA ILE A 324 24.27 18.47 -24.11
C ILE A 324 24.66 18.75 -22.63
N PRO A 325 24.69 17.75 -21.72
CA PRO A 325 24.82 17.98 -20.27
C PRO A 325 25.92 18.94 -19.84
N GLU A 326 27.12 18.83 -20.44
CA GLU A 326 28.26 19.70 -20.13
C GLU A 326 28.00 21.17 -20.52
N ASN A 327 27.41 21.37 -21.70
CA ASN A 327 27.07 22.69 -22.23
C ASN A 327 25.91 23.31 -21.44
N PHE A 328 24.88 22.51 -21.13
CA PHE A 328 23.71 22.91 -20.37
C PHE A 328 24.10 23.46 -19.00
N ALA A 329 24.97 22.76 -18.27
CA ALA A 329 25.44 23.19 -16.96
C ALA A 329 26.26 24.50 -17.02
N ALA A 330 27.02 24.72 -18.10
CA ALA A 330 27.76 25.96 -18.32
C ALA A 330 26.82 27.14 -18.65
N VAL A 331 25.82 26.92 -19.50
CA VAL A 331 24.84 27.95 -19.86
C VAL A 331 23.95 28.31 -18.67
N LYS A 332 23.50 27.31 -17.90
CA LYS A 332 22.70 27.53 -16.67
C LYS A 332 23.41 28.46 -15.69
N ARG A 333 24.70 28.21 -15.42
CA ARG A 333 25.54 29.08 -14.56
C ARG A 333 25.63 30.51 -15.09
N ARG A 334 25.84 30.69 -16.40
CA ARG A 334 25.91 32.01 -17.03
C ARG A 334 24.58 32.76 -16.93
N LEU A 335 23.45 32.10 -17.21
CA LEU A 335 22.13 32.71 -17.12
C LEU A 335 21.82 33.14 -15.68
N SER A 336 22.05 32.26 -14.70
CA SER A 336 21.85 32.58 -13.28
C SER A 336 22.74 33.73 -12.81
N SER A 337 24.01 33.79 -13.25
CA SER A 337 24.91 34.91 -12.89
C SER A 337 24.47 36.27 -13.45
N ASN A 338 23.63 36.28 -14.49
CA ASN A 338 23.04 37.48 -15.09
C ASN A 338 21.60 37.74 -14.61
N GLY A 339 21.12 37.02 -13.59
CA GLY A 339 19.75 37.16 -13.08
C GLY A 339 18.67 36.66 -14.05
N MET A 340 19.04 35.86 -15.06
CA MET A 340 18.12 35.29 -16.04
C MET A 340 17.64 33.91 -15.59
N ARG A 341 16.48 33.49 -16.11
CA ARG A 341 15.93 32.13 -15.88
C ARG A 341 16.91 31.07 -16.36
N ASN A 342 16.97 29.97 -15.62
CA ASN A 342 18.01 28.96 -15.72
C ASN A 342 17.58 27.73 -16.53
N GLY A 343 16.72 27.95 -17.53
CA GLY A 343 16.15 26.93 -18.43
C GLY A 343 15.84 27.45 -19.82
N PHE A 344 15.44 26.55 -20.72
CA PHE A 344 15.10 26.88 -22.12
C PHE A 344 13.63 26.60 -22.41
N SER A 345 12.95 27.56 -23.02
CA SER A 345 11.62 27.36 -23.59
C SER A 345 11.71 27.46 -25.10
N CYS A 346 11.19 26.46 -25.81
CA CYS A 346 11.24 26.38 -27.27
C CYS A 346 9.84 26.08 -27.81
N LEU A 347 9.44 26.81 -28.85
CA LEU A 347 8.18 26.59 -29.54
C LEU A 347 8.46 25.97 -30.92
N PHE A 348 7.97 24.75 -31.12
CA PHE A 348 8.01 24.09 -32.42
C PHE A 348 6.69 24.37 -33.14
N TYR A 349 6.73 25.12 -34.25
CA TYR A 349 5.54 25.51 -35.01
C TYR A 349 5.64 25.11 -36.48
N GLY A 350 4.49 24.92 -37.13
CA GLY A 350 4.40 24.55 -38.55
C GLY A 350 3.20 23.62 -38.84
N PRO A 351 2.91 23.30 -40.11
CA PRO A 351 1.80 22.43 -40.51
C PRO A 351 1.80 21.05 -39.81
N PRO A 352 0.65 20.39 -39.62
CA PRO A 352 0.61 19.03 -39.08
C PRO A 352 1.42 18.07 -39.96
N GLY A 353 2.07 17.07 -39.35
CA GLY A 353 2.88 16.09 -40.06
C GLY A 353 4.31 16.51 -40.41
N THR A 354 4.77 17.72 -40.04
CA THR A 354 6.15 18.19 -40.29
C THR A 354 7.19 17.69 -39.28
N GLY A 355 6.87 16.67 -38.47
CA GLY A 355 7.82 16.04 -37.55
C GLY A 355 8.17 16.83 -36.29
N LYS A 356 7.35 17.79 -35.85
CA LYS A 356 7.60 18.62 -34.65
C LYS A 356 7.79 17.81 -33.37
N THR A 357 6.81 16.99 -33.01
CA THR A 357 6.85 16.12 -31.81
C THR A 357 8.00 15.11 -31.91
N GLU A 358 8.18 14.52 -33.10
CA GLU A 358 9.29 13.60 -33.37
C GLU A 358 10.66 14.28 -33.21
N CYS A 359 10.79 15.54 -33.60
CA CYS A 359 12.03 16.30 -33.40
C CYS A 359 12.40 16.41 -31.91
N VAL A 360 11.42 16.66 -31.05
CA VAL A 360 11.64 16.69 -29.59
C VAL A 360 12.13 15.34 -29.09
N TYR A 361 11.52 14.24 -29.55
CA TYR A 361 11.95 12.88 -29.19
C TYR A 361 13.39 12.59 -29.61
N GLN A 362 13.78 12.99 -30.83
CA GLN A 362 15.15 12.78 -31.29
C GLN A 362 16.16 13.67 -30.54
N ILE A 363 15.78 14.88 -30.12
CA ILE A 363 16.61 15.73 -29.25
C ILE A 363 16.78 15.09 -27.86
N ALA A 364 15.69 14.62 -27.26
CA ALA A 364 15.67 13.93 -25.97
C ALA A 364 16.61 12.73 -25.96
N ARG A 365 16.49 11.87 -26.99
CA ARG A 365 17.37 10.72 -27.23
C ARG A 365 18.85 11.10 -27.37
N LYS A 366 19.16 12.14 -28.15
CA LYS A 366 20.54 12.59 -28.38
C LYS A 366 21.18 13.23 -27.15
N THR A 367 20.38 13.80 -26.27
CA THR A 367 20.84 14.58 -25.10
C THR A 367 20.69 13.82 -23.79
N GLY A 368 20.18 12.58 -23.81
CA GLY A 368 20.01 11.73 -22.63
C GLY A 368 18.90 12.21 -21.68
N ARG A 369 17.85 12.86 -22.21
CA ARG A 369 16.77 13.45 -21.41
C ARG A 369 15.48 12.69 -21.53
N ASN A 370 14.91 12.27 -20.40
CA ASN A 370 13.54 11.77 -20.37
C ASN A 370 12.56 12.89 -20.69
N ILE A 371 11.34 12.52 -21.10
CA ILE A 371 10.30 13.48 -21.49
C ILE A 371 9.09 13.26 -20.59
N LEU A 372 8.60 14.33 -19.99
CA LEU A 372 7.27 14.36 -19.40
C LEU A 372 6.34 15.06 -20.39
N THR A 373 5.33 14.35 -20.90
CA THR A 373 4.35 14.89 -21.85
C THR A 373 3.09 15.37 -21.14
N VAL A 374 2.49 16.41 -21.70
CA VAL A 374 1.19 16.94 -21.27
C VAL A 374 0.26 16.94 -22.48
N ASP A 375 -0.79 16.13 -22.42
CA ASP A 375 -1.88 16.14 -23.41
C ASP A 375 -3.10 16.90 -22.85
N TYR A 376 -3.50 17.96 -23.54
CA TYR A 376 -4.66 18.78 -23.16
C TYR A 376 -5.99 18.02 -23.28
N SER A 377 -6.09 17.08 -24.22
CA SER A 377 -7.30 16.29 -24.44
C SER A 377 -7.65 15.43 -23.23
N GLU A 378 -6.62 14.90 -22.55
CA GLU A 378 -6.79 14.12 -21.32
C GLU A 378 -7.24 15.00 -20.15
N ILE A 379 -6.64 16.19 -20.02
CA ILE A 379 -6.94 17.17 -18.95
C ILE A 379 -8.40 17.64 -19.01
N LYS A 380 -8.97 17.77 -20.22
CA LYS A 380 -10.36 18.24 -20.45
C LYS A 380 -11.43 17.19 -20.15
N SER A 381 -11.08 15.90 -20.17
CA SER A 381 -12.04 14.79 -19.99
C SER A 381 -12.49 14.59 -18.53
N LYS A 382 -11.72 15.11 -17.56
CA LYS A 382 -11.99 15.01 -16.13
C LYS A 382 -12.81 16.22 -15.65
N TRP A 383 -13.69 15.98 -14.67
CA TRP A 383 -14.74 16.92 -14.24
C TRP A 383 -14.23 18.33 -13.90
N VAL A 384 -15.09 19.33 -14.07
CA VAL A 384 -14.84 20.76 -13.78
C VAL A 384 -14.32 20.93 -12.34
N GLY A 385 -13.01 21.19 -12.19
CA GLY A 385 -12.29 21.33 -10.92
C GLY A 385 -11.10 20.36 -10.74
N GLU A 386 -11.15 19.17 -11.35
CA GLU A 386 -10.04 18.20 -11.31
C GLU A 386 -8.92 18.55 -12.30
N SER A 387 -9.25 19.21 -13.41
CA SER A 387 -8.28 19.64 -14.42
C SER A 387 -7.24 20.64 -13.88
N GLU A 388 -7.63 21.57 -13.00
CA GLU A 388 -6.71 22.56 -12.41
C GLU A 388 -5.71 21.91 -11.45
N LYS A 389 -6.17 20.96 -10.63
CA LYS A 389 -5.32 20.15 -9.74
C LYS A 389 -4.39 19.23 -10.52
N SER A 390 -4.90 18.64 -11.59
CA SER A 390 -4.12 17.76 -12.47
C SER A 390 -2.96 18.52 -13.12
N ILE A 391 -3.19 19.74 -13.62
CA ILE A 391 -2.11 20.57 -14.18
C ILE A 391 -1.07 20.89 -13.11
N LYS A 392 -1.47 21.38 -11.93
CA LYS A 392 -0.50 21.70 -10.86
C LYS A 392 0.33 20.49 -10.45
N ARG A 393 -0.32 19.32 -10.30
CA ARG A 393 0.34 18.05 -10.00
C ARG A 393 1.38 17.68 -11.07
N ILE A 394 1.07 17.85 -12.35
CA ILE A 394 2.03 17.58 -13.44
C ILE A 394 3.25 18.53 -13.35
N PHE A 395 3.03 19.81 -13.02
CA PHE A 395 4.13 20.74 -12.79
C PHE A 395 4.97 20.41 -11.54
N ASP A 396 4.33 19.91 -10.47
CA ASP A 396 5.02 19.40 -9.28
C ASP A 396 5.87 18.16 -9.59
N ILE A 397 5.30 17.19 -10.31
CA ILE A 397 6.02 16.00 -10.80
C ILE A 397 7.25 16.43 -11.63
N TYR A 398 7.09 17.38 -12.54
CA TYR A 398 8.23 17.89 -13.32
C TYR A 398 9.33 18.48 -12.42
N ARG A 399 8.97 19.30 -11.43
CA ARG A 399 9.93 19.88 -10.47
C ARG A 399 10.65 18.79 -9.69
N GLU A 400 9.95 17.76 -9.26
CA GLU A 400 10.53 16.61 -8.57
C GLU A 400 11.50 15.84 -9.47
N CYS A 401 11.13 15.57 -10.72
CA CYS A 401 12.02 14.93 -11.68
C CYS A 401 13.29 15.76 -11.92
N VAL A 402 13.18 17.09 -12.02
CA VAL A 402 14.33 18.00 -12.16
C VAL A 402 15.25 17.94 -10.93
N ASN A 403 14.70 17.78 -9.73
CA ASN A 403 15.49 17.72 -8.49
C ASN A 403 16.13 16.34 -8.23
N SER A 404 15.51 15.27 -8.72
CA SER A 404 15.91 13.88 -8.48
C SER A 404 16.78 13.30 -9.60
N SER A 405 16.75 13.88 -10.80
CA SER A 405 17.51 13.39 -11.96
C SER A 405 18.82 14.16 -12.14
N GLU A 406 19.90 13.45 -12.48
CA GLU A 406 21.18 14.09 -12.84
C GLU A 406 21.04 15.01 -14.07
N THR A 407 20.13 14.67 -14.99
CA THR A 407 19.81 15.45 -16.17
C THR A 407 18.35 15.88 -16.13
N ALA A 408 18.10 17.19 -16.23
CA ALA A 408 16.75 17.73 -16.24
C ALA A 408 15.92 17.17 -17.42
N PRO A 409 14.73 16.59 -17.19
CA PRO A 409 13.87 16.08 -18.25
C PRO A 409 13.33 17.20 -19.14
N ILE A 410 12.81 16.85 -20.31
CA ILE A 410 12.10 17.77 -21.20
C ILE A 410 10.62 17.77 -20.81
N PHE A 411 10.07 18.96 -20.54
CA PHE A 411 8.62 19.12 -20.38
C PHE A 411 7.98 19.42 -21.73
N LEU A 412 7.18 18.49 -22.26
CA LEU A 412 6.59 18.60 -23.58
C LEU A 412 5.08 18.83 -23.51
N PHE A 413 4.66 20.06 -23.82
CA PHE A 413 3.25 20.37 -24.08
C PHE A 413 2.94 20.08 -25.55
N ASN A 414 2.19 19.01 -25.81
CA ASN A 414 1.72 18.71 -27.16
C ASN A 414 0.40 19.46 -27.43
N GLU A 415 0.16 19.86 -28.69
CA GLU A 415 -1.04 20.63 -29.08
C GLU A 415 -1.26 21.90 -28.23
N ALA A 416 -0.17 22.63 -27.94
CA ALA A 416 -0.18 23.83 -27.13
C ALA A 416 -1.04 24.98 -27.69
N ASP A 417 -1.44 24.91 -28.96
CA ASP A 417 -2.40 25.83 -29.57
C ASP A 417 -3.82 25.65 -29.00
N ALA A 418 -4.20 24.44 -28.61
CA ALA A 418 -5.44 24.18 -27.88
C ALA A 418 -5.37 24.72 -26.43
N LEU A 419 -4.15 24.77 -25.86
CA LEU A 419 -3.90 25.30 -24.51
C LEU A 419 -3.76 26.82 -24.48
N LEU A 420 -3.11 27.45 -25.45
CA LEU A 420 -2.65 28.85 -25.43
C LEU A 420 -3.37 29.75 -26.44
N GLY A 421 -4.56 29.35 -26.91
CA GLY A 421 -5.35 30.09 -27.88
C GLY A 421 -5.81 31.48 -27.40
N THR A 422 -6.16 32.35 -28.35
CA THR A 422 -6.69 33.70 -28.09
C THR A 422 -7.92 33.65 -27.18
N ARG A 423 -7.91 34.44 -26.10
CA ARG A 423 -9.01 34.57 -25.14
C ARG A 423 -10.32 34.87 -25.87
N LEU A 424 -11.30 33.98 -25.74
CA LEU A 424 -12.63 34.18 -26.30
C LEU A 424 -13.40 35.20 -25.44
N GLU A 425 -13.93 36.27 -26.04
CA GLU A 425 -14.87 37.17 -25.37
C GLU A 425 -16.20 36.44 -25.08
N THR A 426 -16.61 36.48 -23.83
CA THR A 426 -17.44 35.48 -23.12
C THR A 426 -18.92 35.38 -23.50
N LEU A 427 -19.48 34.15 -23.41
CA LEU A 427 -20.83 33.88 -22.83
C LEU A 427 -20.99 32.51 -22.10
N ARG A 428 -20.07 31.52 -22.18
CA ARG A 428 -20.27 30.18 -21.56
C ARG A 428 -19.32 29.90 -20.36
N SER A 429 -19.76 29.02 -19.45
CA SER A 429 -19.01 28.61 -18.26
C SER A 429 -17.73 27.81 -18.57
N VAL A 430 -17.71 27.09 -19.69
CA VAL A 430 -16.55 26.31 -20.17
C VAL A 430 -15.39 27.23 -20.55
N ASP A 431 -15.66 28.36 -21.21
CA ASP A 431 -14.64 29.32 -21.64
C ASP A 431 -13.96 30.00 -20.44
N LYS A 432 -14.66 30.16 -19.31
CA LYS A 432 -14.06 30.70 -18.07
C LYS A 432 -13.06 29.72 -17.44
N MET A 433 -13.35 28.42 -17.50
CA MET A 433 -12.47 27.36 -17.00
C MET A 433 -11.19 27.27 -17.84
N GLU A 434 -11.32 27.34 -19.17
CA GLU A 434 -10.17 27.32 -20.09
C GLU A 434 -9.21 28.50 -19.83
N ASN A 435 -9.77 29.70 -19.61
CA ASN A 435 -8.98 30.87 -19.20
C ASN A 435 -8.31 30.69 -17.83
N ALA A 436 -8.92 29.97 -16.88
CA ALA A 436 -8.33 29.69 -15.57
C ALA A 436 -7.14 28.71 -15.68
N LEU A 437 -7.31 27.62 -16.43
CA LEU A 437 -6.24 26.65 -16.72
C LEU A 437 -5.06 27.33 -17.42
N GLN A 438 -5.32 28.20 -18.40
CA GLN A 438 -4.28 29.02 -19.05
C GLN A 438 -3.47 29.86 -18.06
N ASN A 439 -4.15 30.55 -17.14
CA ASN A 439 -3.47 31.38 -16.15
C ASN A 439 -2.60 30.54 -15.20
N ILE A 440 -3.06 29.35 -14.80
CA ILE A 440 -2.28 28.43 -13.97
C ILE A 440 -1.02 27.97 -14.72
N ILE A 441 -1.15 27.52 -15.97
CA ILE A 441 0.00 27.11 -16.78
C ILE A 441 1.01 28.25 -16.90
N LEU A 442 0.55 29.46 -17.22
CA LEU A 442 1.43 30.63 -17.34
C LEU A 442 2.14 30.95 -16.01
N GLN A 443 1.42 30.93 -14.90
CA GLN A 443 1.98 31.18 -13.58
C GLN A 443 3.01 30.11 -13.16
N GLU A 444 2.72 28.85 -13.45
CA GLU A 444 3.64 27.74 -13.16
C GLU A 444 4.87 27.77 -14.07
N MET A 445 4.70 28.11 -15.37
CA MET A 445 5.81 28.33 -16.30
C MET A 445 6.69 29.52 -15.89
N GLU A 446 6.15 30.54 -15.25
CA GLU A 446 6.95 31.66 -14.74
C GLU A 446 7.89 31.26 -13.60
N ASN A 447 7.48 30.27 -12.80
CA ASN A 447 8.19 29.80 -11.61
C ASN A 447 9.01 28.51 -11.87
N LEU A 448 9.02 28.01 -13.11
CA LEU A 448 9.74 26.81 -13.49
C LEU A 448 11.25 27.07 -13.56
N ASN A 449 12.03 26.27 -12.82
CA ASN A 449 13.48 26.25 -12.90
C ASN A 449 13.92 24.97 -13.64
N GLY A 450 14.70 25.09 -14.72
CA GLY A 450 15.19 23.96 -15.51
C GLY A 450 14.76 23.99 -16.96
#